data_AF-A0A9W5PLG9-F1
#
_entry.id   AF-A0A9W5PLG9-F1
#
_cell.length_a   1.000
_cell.length_b   1.000
_cell.length_c   1.000
_cell.angle_alpha   90.00
_cell.angle_beta   90.00
_cell.angle_gamma   90.00
#
_symmetry.space_group_name_H-M   'P 1'
#
loop_
_entity.id
_entity.type
_entity.pdbx_description
1 polymer ?
#
loop_
_entity_poly.entity_id
_entity_poly.type
_entity_poly.pdbx_seq_one_letter_code
_entity_poly.pdbx_strand_id
1 'polypeptide(L)'
;MTTLLSKAKNILATDETILFYAACSLDIFIYRSVARPGMLVLTNKRLFFYGPDVSKNPIFEEYSFAKISNLKEQKRLFNNQIVFMYDNEWKKIKHIQTNDVSSLVQKIHEQLSK
;
A
#
# COMPACT_ATOMS: atom_id res chain seq x y z
N MET A 1 15.83 3.07 -3.46
CA MET A 1 14.54 2.73 -4.10
C MET A 1 14.63 1.41 -4.89
N THR A 2 15.69 1.19 -5.68
CA THR A 2 15.92 -0.03 -6.46
C THR A 2 16.00 -1.34 -5.64
N THR A 3 16.53 -1.29 -4.41
CA THR A 3 16.65 -2.45 -3.51
C THR A 3 15.35 -2.88 -2.83
N LEU A 4 14.40 -1.96 -2.64
CA LEU A 4 13.12 -2.27 -1.99
C LEU A 4 12.15 -2.90 -2.99
N LEU A 5 12.13 -2.39 -4.22
CA LEU A 5 11.34 -2.95 -5.31
C LEU A 5 11.82 -4.35 -5.70
N SER A 6 13.13 -4.60 -5.76
CA SER A 6 13.64 -5.95 -6.05
C SER A 6 13.23 -6.95 -4.98
N LYS A 7 13.30 -6.58 -3.71
CA LYS A 7 12.80 -7.41 -2.60
C LYS A 7 11.29 -7.66 -2.69
N ALA A 8 10.50 -6.64 -2.99
CA ALA A 8 9.06 -6.78 -3.18
C ALA A 8 8.72 -7.72 -4.35
N LYS A 9 9.47 -7.65 -5.45
CA LYS A 9 9.31 -8.55 -6.60
C LYS A 9 9.58 -10.01 -6.24
N ASN A 10 10.52 -10.28 -5.33
CA ASN A 10 10.81 -11.65 -4.87
C ASN A 10 9.69 -12.27 -4.02
N ILE A 11 8.68 -11.49 -3.60
CA ILE A 11 7.52 -11.95 -2.81
C ILE A 11 6.34 -12.35 -3.72
N LEU A 12 6.39 -11.98 -5.00
CA LEU A 12 5.33 -12.26 -5.95
C LEU A 12 5.19 -13.76 -6.22
N ALA A 13 3.97 -14.24 -6.35
CA ALA A 13 3.73 -15.58 -6.90
C ALA A 13 4.11 -15.63 -8.40
N THR A 14 4.34 -16.83 -8.93
CA THR A 14 4.80 -17.04 -10.32
C THR A 14 3.89 -16.41 -11.39
N ASP A 15 2.60 -16.30 -11.12
CA ASP A 15 1.56 -15.74 -12.00
C ASP A 15 1.02 -14.38 -11.50
N GLU A 16 1.76 -13.73 -10.61
CA GLU A 16 1.43 -12.41 -10.06
C GLU A 16 2.23 -11.30 -10.75
N THR A 17 1.53 -10.31 -11.30
CA THR A 17 2.12 -9.18 -12.02
C THR A 17 1.86 -7.88 -11.29
N ILE A 18 2.90 -7.05 -11.14
CA ILE A 18 2.76 -5.70 -10.58
C ILE A 18 2.06 -4.79 -11.60
N LEU A 19 0.95 -4.19 -11.19
CA LEU A 19 0.21 -3.20 -11.98
C LEU A 19 0.65 -1.77 -11.65
N PHE A 20 1.03 -1.54 -10.39
CA PHE A 20 1.51 -0.24 -9.92
C PHE A 20 2.32 -0.40 -8.63
N TYR A 21 3.25 0.53 -8.37
CA TYR A 21 3.88 0.68 -7.06
C TYR A 21 4.23 2.15 -6.78
N ALA A 22 4.21 2.55 -5.51
CA ALA A 22 4.71 3.85 -5.07
C ALA A 22 5.38 3.75 -3.70
N ALA A 23 6.48 4.49 -3.52
CA ALA A 23 7.06 4.69 -2.21
C ALA A 23 6.09 5.51 -1.34
N CYS A 24 5.90 5.12 -0.10
CA CYS A 24 4.93 5.75 0.80
C CYS A 24 5.25 5.43 2.26
N SER A 25 4.32 5.73 3.17
CA SER A 25 4.35 5.27 4.55
C SER A 25 3.03 4.62 4.94
N LEU A 26 3.09 3.50 5.66
CA LEU A 26 1.93 2.91 6.32
C LEU A 26 1.81 3.50 7.73
N ASP A 27 0.63 4.02 8.06
CA ASP A 27 0.31 4.47 9.41
C ASP A 27 -0.10 3.26 10.27
N ILE A 28 0.72 2.94 11.27
CA ILE A 28 0.47 1.84 12.20
C ILE A 28 0.35 2.38 13.63
N PHE A 29 -0.30 1.60 14.50
CA PHE A 29 -0.39 1.92 15.92
C PHE A 29 0.64 1.11 16.72
N ILE A 30 1.58 1.80 17.35
CA ILE A 30 2.51 1.22 18.35
C ILE A 30 2.51 2.15 19.56
N TYR A 31 1.49 2.03 20.41
CA TYR A 31 1.15 2.96 21.52
C TYR A 31 0.83 4.41 21.10
N ARG A 32 1.22 4.80 19.89
CA ARG A 32 0.92 6.03 19.17
C ARG A 32 0.85 5.75 17.68
N SER A 33 0.27 6.67 16.91
CA SER A 33 0.34 6.62 15.44
C SER A 33 1.79 6.85 14.98
N VAL A 34 2.32 5.90 14.22
CA VAL A 34 3.68 5.92 13.66
C VAL A 34 3.59 5.63 12.17
N ALA A 35 4.12 6.53 11.35
CA ALA A 35 4.27 6.31 9.91
C ALA A 35 5.54 5.50 9.63
N ARG A 36 5.39 4.28 9.14
CA ARG A 36 6.52 3.42 8.74
C ARG A 36 6.77 3.56 7.24
N PRO A 37 7.99 3.94 6.81
CA PRO A 37 8.29 4.08 5.39
C PRO A 37 8.26 2.72 4.70
N GLY A 38 7.95 2.70 3.41
CA GLY A 38 7.92 1.48 2.60
C GLY A 38 7.40 1.75 1.20
N MET A 39 6.81 0.72 0.61
CA MET A 39 6.25 0.76 -0.74
C MET A 39 4.90 0.06 -0.75
N LEU A 40 3.89 0.73 -1.29
CA LEU A 40 2.61 0.13 -1.61
C LEU A 40 2.71 -0.46 -3.02
N VAL A 41 2.35 -1.73 -3.17
CA VAL A 41 2.40 -2.48 -4.42
C VAL A 41 1.02 -3.01 -4.72
N LEU A 42 0.49 -2.66 -5.89
CA LEU A 42 -0.73 -3.21 -6.44
C LEU A 42 -0.36 -4.26 -7.48
N THR A 43 -0.92 -5.46 -7.33
CA THR A 43 -0.79 -6.55 -8.31
C THR A 43 -2.15 -6.89 -8.91
N ASN A 44 -2.17 -7.82 -9.85
CA ASN A 44 -3.41 -8.42 -10.37
C ASN A 44 -4.12 -9.34 -9.36
N LYS A 45 -3.54 -9.60 -8.17
CA LYS A 45 -4.07 -10.53 -7.17
C LYS A 45 -4.36 -9.91 -5.81
N ARG A 46 -3.56 -8.93 -5.39
CA ARG A 46 -3.63 -8.32 -4.06
C ARG A 46 -3.03 -6.92 -4.07
N LEU A 47 -3.34 -6.18 -3.01
CA LEU A 47 -2.60 -4.99 -2.61
C LEU A 47 -1.70 -5.38 -1.45
N PHE A 48 -0.45 -4.96 -1.43
CA PHE A 48 0.40 -5.18 -0.25
C PHE A 48 1.34 -4.01 0.02
N PHE A 49 1.71 -3.86 1.28
CA PHE A 49 2.72 -2.91 1.73
C PHE A 49 3.99 -3.66 2.13
N TYR A 50 5.14 -3.19 1.65
CA TYR A 50 6.44 -3.72 2.01
C TYR A 50 7.36 -2.61 2.53
N GLY A 51 7.72 -2.68 3.81
CA GLY A 51 8.63 -1.78 4.49
C GLY A 51 10.07 -2.31 4.52
N PRO A 52 11.08 -1.42 4.56
CA PRO A 52 12.47 -1.82 4.68
C PRO A 52 12.71 -2.51 6.03
N ASP A 53 13.65 -3.44 5.99
CA ASP A 53 14.10 -4.15 7.16
C ASP A 53 15.11 -3.31 7.95
N VAL A 54 14.61 -2.50 8.89
CA VAL A 54 15.47 -1.64 9.75
C VAL A 54 15.98 -2.41 10.98
N SER A 55 15.42 -3.60 11.27
CA SER A 55 15.70 -4.33 12.53
C SER A 55 15.56 -5.86 12.42
N LYS A 56 15.87 -6.46 11.26
CA LYS A 56 15.65 -7.87 10.88
C LYS A 56 14.19 -8.35 10.77
N ASN A 57 13.23 -7.44 10.82
CA ASN A 57 11.80 -7.70 10.64
C ASN A 57 11.23 -6.73 9.60
N PRO A 58 11.21 -7.10 8.30
CA PRO A 58 10.52 -6.31 7.30
C PRO A 58 9.03 -6.24 7.63
N ILE A 59 8.43 -5.06 7.44
CA ILE A 59 6.98 -4.92 7.58
C ILE A 59 6.37 -5.41 6.27
N PHE A 60 5.56 -6.45 6.35
CA PHE A 60 4.76 -6.93 5.25
C PHE A 60 3.30 -6.96 5.70
N GLU A 61 2.45 -6.20 5.02
CA GLU A 61 1.00 -6.30 5.19
C GLU A 61 0.37 -6.59 3.84
N GLU A 62 -0.44 -7.64 3.79
CA GLU A 62 -1.19 -8.05 2.61
C GLU A 62 -2.67 -7.71 2.77
N TYR A 63 -3.27 -7.25 1.68
CA TYR A 63 -4.68 -6.90 1.59
C TYR A 63 -5.29 -7.59 0.36
N SER A 64 -5.98 -8.69 0.61
CA SER A 64 -6.86 -9.32 -0.40
C SER A 64 -8.00 -8.37 -0.78
N PHE A 65 -8.27 -8.25 -2.08
CA PHE A 65 -9.28 -7.34 -2.62
C PHE A 65 -10.67 -7.57 -2.05
N ALA A 66 -11.06 -8.83 -1.84
CA ALA A 66 -12.39 -9.21 -1.32
C ALA A 66 -12.69 -8.64 0.08
N LYS A 67 -11.67 -8.20 0.82
CA LYS A 67 -11.77 -7.68 2.19
C LYS A 67 -11.56 -6.17 2.27
N ILE A 68 -11.21 -5.53 1.16
CA ILE A 68 -11.03 -4.07 1.09
C ILE A 68 -12.39 -3.43 0.86
N SER A 69 -12.77 -2.51 1.73
CA SER A 69 -13.95 -1.67 1.56
C SER A 69 -13.64 -0.21 1.87
N ASN A 70 -14.56 0.69 1.51
CA ASN A 70 -14.48 2.12 1.80
C ASN A 70 -13.15 2.78 1.35
N LEU A 71 -12.54 2.24 0.28
CA LEU A 71 -11.34 2.78 -0.34
C LEU A 71 -11.62 4.19 -0.87
N LYS A 72 -10.75 5.14 -0.52
CA LYS A 72 -10.80 6.50 -1.04
C LYS A 72 -9.45 7.19 -0.96
N GLU A 73 -9.28 8.17 -1.84
CA GLU A 73 -8.31 9.23 -1.64
C GLU A 73 -8.85 10.24 -0.61
N GLN A 74 -8.08 10.49 0.44
CA GLN A 74 -8.33 11.57 1.39
C GLN A 74 -7.40 12.74 1.07
N LYS A 75 -7.96 13.77 0.43
CA LYS A 75 -7.25 15.02 0.12
C LYS A 75 -6.94 15.80 1.40
N ARG A 76 -5.70 16.28 1.53
CA ARG A 76 -5.27 17.18 2.61
C ARG A 76 -4.45 18.32 2.02
N LEU A 77 -4.33 19.43 2.76
CA LEU A 77 -3.63 20.65 2.32
C LEU A 77 -2.22 20.41 1.74
N PHE A 78 -1.46 19.44 2.27
CA PHE A 78 -0.06 19.23 1.85
C PHE A 78 0.28 17.81 1.41
N ASN A 79 -0.53 16.80 1.74
CA ASN A 79 -0.22 15.40 1.45
C ASN A 79 -1.49 14.55 1.38
N ASN A 80 -1.88 14.15 0.17
CA ASN A 80 -2.99 13.23 -0.03
C ASN A 80 -2.67 11.85 0.56
N GLN A 81 -3.70 11.17 1.04
CA GLN A 81 -3.60 9.87 1.69
C GLN A 81 -4.53 8.89 0.99
N ILE A 82 -4.18 7.61 1.01
CA ILE A 82 -5.12 6.55 0.64
C ILE A 82 -5.61 5.93 1.94
N VAL A 83 -6.94 5.84 2.07
CA VAL A 83 -7.59 5.29 3.26
C VAL A 83 -8.56 4.22 2.80
N PHE A 84 -8.51 3.07 3.47
CA PHE A 84 -9.44 1.97 3.22
C PHE A 84 -9.69 1.19 4.50
N MET A 85 -10.84 0.53 4.58
CA MET A 85 -11.11 -0.48 5.59
C MET A 85 -10.61 -1.82 5.05
N TYR A 86 -9.92 -2.58 5.88
CA TYR A 86 -9.58 -3.97 5.61
C TYR A 86 -10.12 -4.84 6.75
N ASP A 87 -11.05 -5.73 6.42
CA ASP A 87 -11.92 -6.39 7.40
C ASP A 87 -12.60 -5.33 8.31
N ASN A 88 -12.07 -5.12 9.53
CA ASN A 88 -12.60 -4.17 10.52
C ASN A 88 -11.57 -3.11 10.95
N GLU A 89 -10.47 -2.97 10.22
CA GLU A 89 -9.40 -2.02 10.54
C GLU A 89 -9.20 -0.96 9.46
N TRP A 90 -9.16 0.30 9.87
CA TRP A 90 -8.77 1.39 8.99
C TRP A 90 -7.27 1.37 8.71
N LYS A 91 -6.90 1.17 7.45
CA LYS A 91 -5.54 1.33 6.95
C LYS A 91 -5.38 2.71 6.32
N LYS A 92 -4.24 3.36 6.59
CA LYS A 92 -3.92 4.68 6.06
C LYS A 92 -2.53 4.68 5.47
N ILE A 93 -2.44 5.00 4.18
CA ILE A 93 -1.20 5.19 3.44
C ILE A 93 -0.95 6.68 3.29
N LYS A 94 0.21 7.15 3.74
CA LYS A 94 0.62 8.56 3.78
C LYS A 94 1.92 8.76 3.01
N HIS A 95 2.33 10.03 2.83
CA HIS A 95 3.62 10.42 2.22
C HIS A 95 3.90 9.71 0.88
N ILE A 96 2.87 9.58 0.05
CA ILE A 96 2.94 8.83 -1.21
C ILE A 96 3.76 9.64 -2.21
N GLN A 97 4.85 9.06 -2.70
CA GLN A 97 5.77 9.68 -3.65
C GLN A 97 5.28 9.45 -5.08
N THR A 98 4.11 10.00 -5.40
CA THR A 98 3.54 10.07 -6.75
C THR A 98 2.80 11.38 -6.91
N ASN A 99 2.80 11.93 -8.12
CA ASN A 99 2.05 13.15 -8.44
C ASN A 99 0.57 12.87 -8.71
N ASP A 100 0.18 11.59 -8.85
CA ASP A 100 -1.18 11.19 -9.22
C ASP A 100 -1.69 10.07 -8.30
N VAL A 101 -2.11 10.47 -7.09
CA VAL A 101 -2.72 9.56 -6.10
C VAL A 101 -4.11 9.12 -6.57
N SER A 102 -4.83 9.97 -7.29
CA SER A 102 -6.17 9.66 -7.81
C SER A 102 -6.13 8.48 -8.79
N SER A 103 -5.19 8.48 -9.74
CA SER A 103 -4.99 7.35 -10.67
C SER A 103 -4.64 6.05 -9.93
N LEU A 104 -3.82 6.13 -8.87
CA LEU A 104 -3.53 4.96 -8.03
C LEU A 104 -4.80 4.40 -7.39
N VAL A 105 -5.63 5.25 -6.77
CA VAL A 105 -6.89 4.82 -6.14
C VAL A 105 -7.84 4.22 -7.18
N GLN A 106 -7.93 4.81 -8.37
CA GLN A 106 -8.73 4.28 -9.47
C GLN A 106 -8.27 2.88 -9.90
N LYS A 107 -6.96 2.66 -10.10
CA LYS A 107 -6.42 1.34 -10.45
C LYS A 107 -6.70 0.27 -9.39
N ILE A 108 -6.72 0.65 -8.12
CA ILE A 108 -7.10 -0.27 -7.04
C ILE A 108 -8.60 -0.59 -7.15
N HIS A 109 -9.48 0.42 -7.34
CA HIS A 109 -10.91 0.18 -7.56
C HIS A 109 -11.19 -0.79 -8.72
N GLU A 110 -10.47 -0.65 -9.83
CA GLU A 110 -10.58 -1.57 -10.98
C GLU A 110 -10.27 -3.02 -10.63
N GLN A 111 -9.43 -3.29 -9.61
CA GLN A 111 -9.21 -4.65 -9.11
C GLN A 111 -10.28 -5.10 -8.10
N LEU A 112 -10.89 -4.18 -7.34
CA LEU A 112 -11.96 -4.50 -6.39
C LEU A 112 -13.28 -4.87 -7.08
N SER A 113 -13.49 -4.41 -8.31
CA SER A 113 -14.72 -4.64 -9.09
C SER A 113 -14.70 -5.91 -9.96
N LYS A 114 -13.62 -6.69 -9.92
CA LYS A 114 -13.50 -7.96 -10.64
C LYS A 114 -13.96 -9.12 -9.76
#